data_AF-A0AAX4PKN8-F1
#
_entry.id   AF-A0AAX4PKN8-F1
#
_cell.length_a   1.000
_cell.length_b   1.000
_cell.length_c   1.000
_cell.angle_alpha   90.00
_cell.angle_beta   90.00
_cell.angle_gamma   90.00
#
_symmetry.space_group_name_H-M   'P 1'
#
loop_
_entity.id
_entity.type
_entity.pdbx_description
1 polymer ?
#
loop_
_entity_poly.entity_id
_entity_poly.type
_entity_poly.pdbx_seq_one_letter_code
_entity_poly.pdbx_strand_id
1 'polypeptide(L)'
;MRHQRQLRLGFDGGTERNEAGARRSDVIHHYAPTKGRLGPKKKIEKRRGDGGNRTETGSAFTECPLCERKVALSTAERHVEECLARGGQNPKPPRSTRRDETEAKVDLGPLVPHEGELSGQYTWLNFISVEEEADLVAYLDAGRRQEWIPKTFNGLAFHKNWGLEVDLRGRTINPARHPMPPILTRLCERMRERGGGVLGTFRPDEANAIDYRKSLGHSLTPHFDDRQLNGDVLCNLCLVSDCAMTYTYGKKGEARSVDVELPRRSLQVQTGSVRYDWKHGISNQNLRGERRISITFRECRQDGTKEEGELGRRRWFVAADGGQSHESGAM
;
A
#
# COMPACT_ATOMS: atom_id res chain seq x y z
N MET A 1 -57.74 15.17 35.79
CA MET A 1 -56.28 15.03 36.04
C MET A 1 -55.74 14.07 34.98
N ARG A 2 -54.82 14.35 34.06
CA ARG A 2 -53.81 15.40 33.90
C ARG A 2 -53.87 15.94 32.47
N HIS A 3 -53.77 17.26 32.33
CA HIS A 3 -53.75 17.99 31.07
C HIS A 3 -52.36 17.98 30.43
N GLN A 4 -52.35 17.94 29.10
CA GLN A 4 -51.29 18.45 28.22
C GLN A 4 -50.87 19.87 28.61
N ARG A 5 -49.56 20.11 28.65
CA ARG A 5 -48.97 21.44 28.41
C ARG A 5 -47.77 21.29 27.47
N GLN A 6 -47.94 21.79 26.25
CA GLN A 6 -46.85 22.19 25.38
C GLN A 6 -46.10 23.36 26.04
N LEU A 7 -44.77 23.24 26.15
CA LEU A 7 -43.88 24.37 26.38
C LEU A 7 -43.06 24.59 25.11
N ARG A 8 -43.36 25.69 24.42
CA ARG A 8 -42.44 26.34 23.48
C ARG A 8 -41.30 26.93 24.30
N LEU A 9 -40.06 26.64 23.95
CA LEU A 9 -38.90 27.43 24.35
C LEU A 9 -38.20 27.91 23.08
N GLY A 10 -38.14 29.24 22.97
CA GLY A 10 -37.53 29.95 21.86
C GLY A 10 -36.02 29.70 21.80
N PHE A 11 -35.52 29.66 20.58
CA PHE A 11 -34.10 29.57 20.28
C PHE A 11 -33.56 31.00 20.26
N ASP A 12 -33.14 31.51 21.42
CA ASP A 12 -32.39 32.77 21.48
C ASP A 12 -30.95 32.51 21.02
N GLY A 13 -30.60 33.10 19.88
CA GLY A 13 -29.27 33.08 19.31
C GLY A 13 -28.29 33.91 20.12
N GLY A 14 -27.56 33.25 21.02
CA GLY A 14 -26.40 33.81 21.71
C GLY A 14 -25.18 33.85 20.77
N THR A 15 -24.69 35.05 20.48
CA THR A 15 -23.44 35.29 19.75
C THR A 15 -22.28 35.35 20.74
N GLU A 16 -21.39 34.35 20.73
CA GLU A 16 -20.16 34.38 21.52
C GLU A 16 -19.13 35.34 20.88
N ARG A 17 -18.62 36.26 21.70
CA ARG A 17 -17.50 37.16 21.39
C ARG A 17 -16.21 36.55 21.96
N ASN A 18 -15.12 36.57 21.21
CA ASN A 18 -13.78 36.35 21.75
C ASN A 18 -13.09 37.68 22.07
N GLU A 19 -12.04 37.62 22.89
CA GLU A 19 -11.39 38.75 23.58
C GLU A 19 -10.73 39.82 22.67
N ALA A 20 -10.83 39.69 21.35
CA ALA A 20 -10.34 40.68 20.38
C ALA A 20 -11.46 41.44 19.63
N GLY A 21 -12.75 41.18 19.92
CA GLY A 21 -13.85 42.06 19.50
C GLY A 21 -14.31 42.00 18.05
N ALA A 22 -13.97 40.98 17.25
CA ALA A 22 -14.43 40.84 15.86
C ALA A 22 -15.57 39.80 15.69
N ARG A 23 -16.54 40.07 14.80
CA ARG A 23 -17.70 39.17 14.54
C ARG A 23 -17.31 38.02 13.58
N ARG A 24 -17.80 36.82 13.89
CA ARG A 24 -17.56 35.55 13.16
C ARG A 24 -17.94 35.57 11.67
N SER A 25 -18.82 36.48 11.27
CA SER A 25 -19.27 36.68 9.87
C SER A 25 -18.23 37.36 8.98
N ASP A 26 -17.26 38.07 9.56
CA ASP A 26 -16.45 39.03 8.80
C ASP A 26 -15.18 38.39 8.21
N VAL A 27 -14.83 37.17 8.61
CA VAL A 27 -13.61 36.46 8.20
C VAL A 27 -13.81 35.61 6.92
N ILE A 28 -15.05 35.24 6.60
CA ILE A 28 -15.36 34.27 5.53
C ILE A 28 -15.41 34.94 4.13
N HIS A 29 -15.44 36.27 4.03
CA HIS A 29 -15.72 36.96 2.77
C HIS A 29 -14.52 37.23 1.84
N HIS A 30 -13.29 36.81 2.18
CA HIS A 30 -12.11 37.18 1.39
C HIS A 30 -11.74 36.26 0.21
N TYR A 31 -12.48 35.17 -0.04
CA TYR A 31 -12.14 34.21 -1.10
C TYR A 31 -13.26 33.90 -2.11
N ALA A 32 -14.35 34.68 -2.11
CA ALA A 32 -15.39 34.54 -3.13
C ALA A 32 -14.92 35.11 -4.50
N PRO A 33 -15.05 34.37 -5.61
CA PRO A 33 -14.69 34.89 -6.93
C PRO A 33 -15.68 36.00 -7.35
N THR A 34 -15.16 37.20 -7.63
CA THR A 34 -15.96 38.31 -8.14
C THR A 34 -16.46 38.00 -9.55
N LYS A 35 -17.79 37.91 -9.75
CA LYS A 35 -18.42 37.93 -11.07
C LYS A 35 -18.29 39.34 -11.68
N GLY A 36 -17.26 39.56 -12.49
CA GLY A 36 -17.05 40.82 -13.23
C GLY A 36 -17.78 40.84 -14.59
N ARG A 37 -18.53 41.92 -14.85
CA ARG A 37 -19.23 42.24 -16.11
C ARG A 37 -18.29 42.27 -17.32
N LEU A 38 -18.79 41.76 -18.45
CA LEU A 38 -18.18 41.88 -19.78
C LEU A 38 -18.20 43.34 -20.27
N GLY A 39 -17.03 43.89 -20.61
CA GLY A 39 -16.81 45.14 -21.35
C GLY A 39 -15.92 44.88 -22.58
N PRO A 40 -15.92 45.76 -23.60
CA PRO A 40 -15.67 45.36 -24.98
C PRO A 40 -14.19 45.15 -25.32
N LYS A 41 -13.94 44.18 -26.19
CA LYS A 41 -12.62 43.72 -26.67
C LYS A 41 -11.91 44.81 -27.49
N LYS A 42 -10.70 45.23 -27.07
CA LYS A 42 -9.73 45.91 -27.94
C LYS A 42 -8.77 44.88 -28.54
N LYS A 43 -8.63 44.92 -29.88
CA LYS A 43 -7.63 44.18 -30.67
C LYS A 43 -6.23 44.61 -30.25
N ILE A 44 -5.37 43.64 -29.94
CA ILE A 44 -3.91 43.84 -29.87
C ILE A 44 -3.29 42.89 -30.91
N GLU A 45 -2.47 43.48 -31.79
CA GLU A 45 -1.79 42.84 -32.91
C GLU A 45 -0.73 41.84 -32.46
N LYS A 46 -0.60 40.75 -33.22
CA LYS A 46 0.46 39.74 -33.10
C LYS A 46 1.80 40.33 -33.51
N ARG A 47 2.78 40.33 -32.60
CA ARG A 47 4.20 40.26 -32.96
C ARG A 47 4.76 38.91 -32.53
N ARG A 48 5.40 38.24 -33.49
CA ARG A 48 6.12 36.97 -33.33
C ARG A 48 7.39 37.20 -32.51
N GLY A 49 7.62 36.32 -31.54
CA GLY A 49 8.83 36.26 -30.71
C GLY A 49 8.98 34.83 -30.20
N ASP A 50 10.21 34.34 -30.27
CA ASP A 50 10.67 32.97 -30.29
C ASP A 50 10.80 32.33 -28.88
N GLY A 51 10.77 30.98 -28.84
CA GLY A 51 11.37 30.14 -27.79
C GLY A 51 10.80 30.14 -26.36
N GLY A 52 10.29 28.98 -25.91
CA GLY A 52 10.22 28.65 -24.48
C GLY A 52 8.98 27.90 -24.04
N ASN A 53 8.99 26.57 -24.18
CA ASN A 53 7.99 25.70 -23.57
C ASN A 53 8.25 25.56 -22.06
N ARG A 54 7.51 26.29 -21.22
CA ARG A 54 7.42 26.07 -19.77
C ARG A 54 5.97 25.84 -19.37
N THR A 55 5.62 24.60 -19.08
CA THR A 55 4.40 24.27 -18.34
C THR A 55 4.68 24.45 -16.84
N GLU A 56 4.56 25.68 -16.34
CA GLU A 56 4.55 25.95 -14.89
C GLU A 56 3.12 25.73 -14.35
N THR A 57 2.83 24.55 -13.83
CA THR A 57 1.74 24.36 -12.86
C THR A 57 2.23 24.78 -11.48
N GLY A 58 2.54 26.08 -11.33
CA GLY A 58 2.85 26.67 -10.03
C GLY A 58 1.61 26.62 -9.14
N SER A 59 1.63 25.84 -8.07
CA SER A 59 0.57 25.87 -7.06
C SER A 59 0.60 27.26 -6.42
N ALA A 60 -0.45 28.06 -6.61
CA ALA A 60 -0.56 29.35 -5.94
C ALA A 60 -0.64 29.14 -4.41
N PHE A 61 -0.01 30.03 -3.63
CA PHE A 61 -0.04 30.03 -2.16
C PHE A 61 -0.66 31.32 -1.64
N THR A 62 -1.29 31.26 -0.47
CA THR A 62 -1.81 32.41 0.29
C THR A 62 -1.43 32.29 1.75
N GLU A 63 -1.48 33.38 2.51
CA GLU A 63 -1.22 33.38 3.96
C GLU A 63 -2.52 33.26 4.75
N CYS A 64 -2.52 32.39 5.75
CA CYS A 64 -3.64 32.26 6.68
C CYS A 64 -3.73 33.51 7.56
N PRO A 65 -4.88 34.18 7.67
CA PRO A 65 -5.02 35.40 8.49
C PRO A 65 -5.01 35.15 10.00
N LEU A 66 -5.04 33.88 10.43
CA LEU A 66 -5.12 33.50 11.85
C LEU A 66 -3.78 33.05 12.42
N CYS A 67 -2.94 32.41 11.60
CA CYS A 67 -1.64 31.88 12.02
C CYS A 67 -0.49 32.28 11.09
N GLU A 68 -0.75 33.14 10.11
CA GLU A 68 0.20 33.70 9.14
C GLU A 68 0.91 32.65 8.26
N ARG A 69 0.44 31.40 8.27
CA ARG A 69 1.05 30.31 7.51
C ARG A 69 0.75 30.42 6.02
N LYS A 70 1.79 30.32 5.18
CA LYS A 70 1.65 30.09 3.74
C LYS A 70 1.05 28.70 3.48
N VAL A 71 -0.12 28.67 2.87
CA VAL A 71 -0.89 27.48 2.51
C VAL A 71 -1.23 27.49 1.02
N ALA A 72 -1.27 26.31 0.40
CA ALA A 72 -1.66 26.21 -1.00
C ALA A 72 -3.11 26.68 -1.16
N LEU A 73 -3.38 27.46 -2.22
CA LEU A 73 -4.68 28.08 -2.47
C LEU A 73 -5.82 27.05 -2.46
N SER A 74 -5.56 25.86 -3.02
CA SER A 74 -6.49 24.72 -3.06
C SER A 74 -6.86 24.13 -1.69
N THR A 75 -6.14 24.51 -0.63
CA THR A 75 -6.33 23.99 0.73
C THR A 75 -6.56 25.09 1.76
N ALA A 76 -6.58 26.36 1.33
CA ALA A 76 -6.62 27.52 2.22
C ALA A 76 -7.90 27.55 3.07
N GLU A 77 -9.06 27.27 2.47
CA GLU A 77 -10.35 27.27 3.16
C GLU A 77 -10.38 26.24 4.29
N ARG A 78 -10.05 24.97 3.98
CA ARG A 78 -9.96 23.89 4.98
C ARG A 78 -8.97 24.23 6.11
N HIS A 79 -7.81 24.79 5.76
CA HIS A 79 -6.83 25.19 6.76
C HIS A 79 -7.37 26.25 7.72
N VAL A 80 -8.08 27.27 7.19
CA VAL A 80 -8.66 28.35 8.00
C VAL A 80 -9.72 27.79 8.95
N GLU A 81 -10.58 26.87 8.50
CA GLU A 81 -11.57 26.20 9.36
C GLU A 81 -10.89 25.42 10.51
N GLU A 82 -9.86 24.64 10.20
CA GLU A 82 -9.11 23.89 11.20
C GLU A 82 -8.34 24.81 12.17
N CYS A 83 -7.86 25.96 11.69
CA CYS A 83 -7.12 26.94 12.48
C CYS A 83 -8.04 27.71 13.44
N LEU A 84 -9.26 28.05 12.98
CA LEU A 84 -10.33 28.60 13.82
C LEU A 84 -10.70 27.64 14.95
N ALA A 85 -10.87 26.35 14.63
CA ALA A 85 -11.20 25.32 15.62
C ALA A 85 -10.13 25.16 16.71
N ARG A 86 -8.89 25.61 16.46
CA ARG A 86 -7.75 25.56 17.40
C ARG A 86 -7.47 26.90 18.09
N GLY A 87 -8.37 27.88 17.96
CA GLY A 87 -8.24 29.17 18.65
C GLY A 87 -7.09 30.04 18.16
N GLY A 88 -6.66 29.90 16.89
CA GLY A 88 -5.56 30.69 16.32
C GLY A 88 -4.18 30.37 16.89
N GLN A 89 -4.06 29.36 17.76
CA GLN A 89 -2.79 28.95 18.35
C GLN A 89 -2.12 27.83 17.54
N ASN A 90 -0.80 27.95 17.40
CA ASN A 90 0.04 26.99 16.69
C ASN A 90 0.94 26.26 17.69
N PRO A 91 0.82 24.94 17.91
CA PRO A 91 2.01 24.16 18.21
C PRO A 91 2.83 24.19 16.93
N LYS A 92 3.92 24.96 16.94
CA LYS A 92 4.94 24.99 15.88
C LYS A 92 5.13 23.55 15.39
N PRO A 93 4.74 23.18 14.16
CA PRO A 93 5.14 21.88 13.64
C PRO A 93 6.66 21.86 13.75
N PRO A 94 7.27 20.76 14.24
CA PRO A 94 8.70 20.72 14.44
C PRO A 94 9.35 21.24 13.16
N ARG A 95 10.23 22.23 13.36
CA ARG A 95 10.98 22.90 12.30
C ARG A 95 11.43 21.81 11.34
N SER A 96 11.07 21.94 10.07
CA SER A 96 11.61 21.10 9.00
C SER A 96 13.13 21.29 8.98
N THR A 97 13.83 20.60 9.88
CA THR A 97 15.03 19.89 9.52
C THR A 97 14.66 19.09 8.28
N ARG A 98 15.60 18.94 7.36
CA ARG A 98 15.49 18.02 6.23
C ARG A 98 14.71 16.77 6.67
N ARG A 99 13.77 16.27 5.88
CA ARG A 99 13.16 14.94 6.10
C ARG A 99 14.23 13.88 5.88
N ASP A 100 15.16 13.86 6.81
CA ASP A 100 16.28 12.97 6.97
C ASP A 100 16.47 12.94 8.49
N GLU A 101 16.55 11.74 9.06
CA GLU A 101 16.75 11.48 10.51
C GLU A 101 15.48 11.51 11.39
N THR A 102 14.55 10.57 11.13
CA THR A 102 14.27 9.43 12.04
C THR A 102 13.31 8.45 11.35
N GLU A 103 13.61 8.00 10.13
CA GLU A 103 13.48 6.55 9.94
C GLU A 103 14.66 6.04 10.77
N ALA A 104 14.41 5.51 11.97
CA ALA A 104 15.38 4.60 12.55
C ALA A 104 15.70 3.63 11.42
N LYS A 105 16.94 3.67 10.90
CA LYS A 105 17.36 2.74 9.85
C LYS A 105 17.15 1.37 10.48
N VAL A 106 16.04 0.73 10.16
CA VAL A 106 15.81 -0.66 10.53
C VAL A 106 17.03 -1.35 9.97
N ASP A 107 17.82 -1.96 10.85
CA ASP A 107 18.95 -2.76 10.42
C ASP A 107 18.38 -4.00 9.75
N LEU A 108 18.09 -3.84 8.47
CA LEU A 108 17.50 -4.89 7.67
C LEU A 108 18.61 -5.90 7.43
N GLY A 109 18.48 -7.06 8.09
CA GLY A 109 19.37 -8.20 7.86
C GLY A 109 19.31 -8.70 6.41
N PRO A 110 19.93 -9.83 6.09
CA PRO A 110 19.89 -10.36 4.73
C PRO A 110 18.49 -10.89 4.35
N LEU A 111 18.19 -10.84 3.05
CA LEU A 111 17.14 -11.67 2.45
C LEU A 111 17.69 -13.09 2.29
N VAL A 112 17.23 -14.02 3.13
CA VAL A 112 17.82 -15.37 3.22
C VAL A 112 17.04 -16.35 2.35
N PRO A 113 17.67 -17.06 1.40
CA PRO A 113 17.00 -18.11 0.63
C PRO A 113 16.64 -19.29 1.53
N HIS A 114 15.53 -19.95 1.26
CA HIS A 114 15.23 -21.24 1.88
C HIS A 114 16.27 -22.29 1.44
N GLU A 115 16.83 -23.00 2.41
CA GLU A 115 17.77 -24.08 2.14
C GLU A 115 17.00 -25.35 1.73
N GLY A 116 17.42 -26.02 0.64
CA GLY A 116 16.80 -27.26 0.18
C GLY A 116 15.82 -27.07 -0.99
N GLU A 117 14.64 -27.67 -0.90
CA GLU A 117 13.79 -27.94 -2.09
C GLU A 117 12.98 -26.74 -2.59
N LEU A 118 12.80 -25.69 -1.77
CA LEU A 118 11.96 -24.54 -2.10
C LEU A 118 12.75 -23.44 -2.82
N SER A 119 13.35 -23.78 -3.96
CA SER A 119 14.09 -22.81 -4.78
C SER A 119 13.19 -21.62 -5.17
N GLY A 120 13.67 -20.41 -4.88
CA GLY A 120 12.95 -19.16 -5.09
C GLY A 120 12.09 -18.70 -3.92
N GLN A 121 12.10 -19.44 -2.80
CA GLN A 121 11.58 -18.96 -1.51
C GLN A 121 12.68 -18.21 -0.77
N TYR A 122 12.36 -17.04 -0.24
CA TYR A 122 13.24 -16.31 0.66
C TYR A 122 12.48 -15.79 1.88
N THR A 123 13.19 -15.57 2.97
CA THR A 123 12.68 -14.95 4.20
C THR A 123 13.60 -13.83 4.65
N TRP A 124 13.02 -12.66 4.91
CA TRP A 124 13.68 -11.50 5.47
C TRP A 124 13.18 -11.27 6.89
N LEU A 125 13.99 -11.60 7.89
CA LEU A 125 13.62 -11.43 9.29
C LEU A 125 13.65 -9.95 9.70
N ASN A 126 12.73 -9.56 10.58
CA ASN A 126 12.62 -8.19 11.11
C ASN A 126 12.62 -7.10 10.03
N PHE A 127 11.87 -7.34 8.94
CA PHE A 127 11.72 -6.39 7.82
C PHE A 127 11.05 -5.08 8.24
N ILE A 128 10.27 -5.12 9.32
CA ILE A 128 9.71 -3.95 9.99
C ILE A 128 10.08 -3.95 11.47
N SER A 129 10.13 -2.78 12.08
CA SER A 129 10.32 -2.64 13.53
C SER A 129 9.05 -3.02 14.31
N VAL A 130 9.16 -3.10 15.64
CA VAL A 130 8.01 -3.35 16.53
C VAL A 130 7.02 -2.19 16.47
N GLU A 131 7.51 -0.96 16.38
CA GLU A 131 6.73 0.26 16.26
C GLU A 131 6.02 0.32 14.91
N GLU A 132 6.71 0.00 13.81
CA GLU A 132 6.11 -0.06 12.48
C GLU A 132 5.00 -1.12 12.40
N GLU A 133 5.21 -2.27 13.04
CA GLU A 133 4.18 -3.31 13.16
C GLU A 133 2.96 -2.79 13.93
N ALA A 134 3.16 -2.11 15.06
CA ALA A 134 2.08 -1.54 15.86
C ALA A 134 1.29 -0.49 15.06
N ASP A 135 1.97 0.42 14.37
CA ASP A 135 1.36 1.46 13.53
C ASP A 135 0.58 0.85 12.36
N LEU A 136 1.13 -0.19 11.72
CA LEU A 136 0.48 -0.87 10.62
C LEU A 136 -0.76 -1.64 11.08
N VAL A 137 -0.70 -2.33 12.22
CA VAL A 137 -1.86 -3.02 12.81
C VAL A 137 -2.93 -2.01 13.22
N ALA A 138 -2.57 -0.89 13.86
CA ALA A 138 -3.51 0.17 14.21
C ALA A 138 -4.18 0.78 12.96
N TYR A 139 -3.41 0.98 11.88
CA TYR A 139 -3.96 1.42 10.59
C TYR A 139 -4.98 0.42 10.03
N LEU A 140 -4.65 -0.87 10.06
CA LEU A 140 -5.52 -1.94 9.59
C LEU A 140 -6.80 -2.05 10.44
N ASP A 141 -6.73 -1.81 11.74
CA ASP A 141 -7.87 -1.96 12.65
C ASP A 141 -8.79 -0.74 12.72
N ALA A 142 -8.31 0.44 12.33
CA ALA A 142 -9.07 1.67 12.49
C ALA A 142 -10.41 1.72 11.73
N GLY A 143 -10.67 0.82 10.76
CA GLY A 143 -11.95 0.71 10.02
C GLY A 143 -12.32 1.90 9.12
N ARG A 144 -11.66 3.05 9.27
CA ARG A 144 -12.08 4.36 8.70
C ARG A 144 -12.29 4.40 7.18
N ARG A 145 -11.65 3.53 6.41
CA ARG A 145 -11.74 3.51 4.93
C ARG A 145 -12.14 2.16 4.33
N GLN A 146 -12.03 1.09 5.11
CA GLN A 146 -12.31 -0.27 4.68
C GLN A 146 -12.47 -1.14 5.91
N GLU A 147 -13.55 -1.90 5.95
CA GLU A 147 -13.83 -2.90 6.98
C GLU A 147 -13.20 -4.24 6.64
N TRP A 148 -12.99 -5.08 7.66
CA TRP A 148 -12.56 -6.46 7.47
C TRP A 148 -13.74 -7.28 6.92
N ILE A 149 -13.60 -7.83 5.71
CA ILE A 149 -14.69 -8.55 5.04
C ILE A 149 -14.44 -10.07 5.13
N PRO A 150 -15.38 -10.88 5.64
CA PRO A 150 -15.22 -12.33 5.65
C PRO A 150 -15.21 -12.88 4.22
N LYS A 151 -14.29 -13.79 3.93
CA LYS A 151 -14.17 -14.52 2.67
C LYS A 151 -13.97 -16.00 2.95
N THR A 152 -14.44 -16.84 2.04
CA THR A 152 -14.37 -18.31 2.15
C THR A 152 -13.69 -18.99 0.96
N PHE A 153 -13.35 -18.23 -0.09
CA PHE A 153 -12.88 -18.75 -1.38
C PHE A 153 -11.66 -19.68 -1.25
N ASN A 154 -10.64 -19.27 -0.48
CA ASN A 154 -9.44 -20.06 -0.21
C ASN A 154 -9.30 -20.40 1.29
N GLY A 155 -10.42 -20.67 1.95
CA GLY A 155 -10.48 -20.81 3.41
C GLY A 155 -11.13 -19.60 4.08
N LEU A 156 -11.70 -19.82 5.26
CA LEU A 156 -12.39 -18.78 6.01
C LEU A 156 -11.37 -17.84 6.65
N ALA A 157 -11.42 -16.55 6.28
CA ALA A 157 -10.65 -15.49 6.91
C ALA A 157 -11.26 -14.11 6.63
N PHE A 158 -10.76 -13.05 7.29
CA PHE A 158 -11.15 -11.68 6.96
C PHE A 158 -10.14 -11.03 6.02
N HIS A 159 -10.60 -10.23 5.06
CA HIS A 159 -9.77 -9.64 4.02
C HIS A 159 -9.94 -8.13 3.91
N LYS A 160 -8.86 -7.47 3.48
CA LYS A 160 -8.82 -6.09 2.98
C LYS A 160 -7.89 -6.03 1.77
N ASN A 161 -8.24 -5.24 0.78
CA ASN A 161 -7.47 -5.08 -0.45
C ASN A 161 -7.23 -3.61 -0.79
N TRP A 162 -6.04 -3.31 -1.31
CA TRP A 162 -5.64 -2.02 -1.84
C TRP A 162 -4.91 -2.19 -3.17
N GLY A 163 -4.89 -1.12 -3.97
CA GLY A 163 -4.32 -1.16 -5.31
C GLY A 163 -5.30 -1.78 -6.30
N LEU A 164 -4.77 -2.28 -7.42
CA LEU A 164 -5.57 -2.87 -8.49
C LEU A 164 -6.40 -4.06 -7.99
N GLU A 165 -7.62 -4.19 -8.51
CA GLU A 165 -8.52 -5.29 -8.13
C GLU A 165 -8.47 -6.41 -9.18
N VAL A 166 -7.91 -7.56 -8.81
CA VAL A 166 -7.88 -8.75 -9.66
C VAL A 166 -9.22 -9.47 -9.60
N ASP A 167 -9.97 -9.49 -10.70
CA ASP A 167 -11.15 -10.34 -10.86
C ASP A 167 -10.73 -11.70 -11.42
N LEU A 168 -10.56 -12.67 -10.51
CA LEU A 168 -10.17 -14.03 -10.85
C LEU A 168 -11.19 -14.73 -11.76
N ARG A 169 -12.48 -14.40 -11.63
CA ARG A 169 -13.55 -15.04 -12.41
C ARG A 169 -13.65 -14.41 -13.80
N GLY A 170 -13.65 -13.09 -13.85
CA GLY A 170 -13.69 -12.32 -15.10
C GLY A 170 -12.37 -12.35 -15.88
N ARG A 171 -11.27 -12.77 -15.25
CA ARG A 171 -9.90 -12.73 -15.79
C ARG A 171 -9.46 -11.31 -16.15
N THR A 172 -9.84 -10.32 -15.34
CA THR A 172 -9.53 -8.91 -15.59
C THR A 172 -8.85 -8.25 -14.40
N ILE A 173 -8.14 -7.16 -14.69
CA ILE A 173 -7.57 -6.26 -13.67
C ILE A 173 -8.37 -4.97 -13.73
N ASN A 174 -9.03 -4.63 -12.62
CA ASN A 174 -9.86 -3.46 -12.51
C ASN A 174 -9.11 -2.33 -11.78
N PRO A 175 -9.48 -1.06 -12.02
CA PRO A 175 -8.95 0.07 -11.28
C PRO A 175 -9.15 -0.08 -9.77
N ALA A 176 -8.23 0.51 -9.00
CA ALA A 176 -8.27 0.45 -7.54
C ALA A 176 -9.52 1.13 -6.97
N ARG A 177 -10.37 0.36 -6.28
CA ARG A 177 -11.42 0.92 -5.42
C ARG A 177 -10.83 1.60 -4.18
N HIS A 178 -9.80 0.97 -3.63
CA HIS A 178 -9.03 1.47 -2.50
C HIS A 178 -7.59 1.66 -2.95
N PRO A 179 -7.12 2.90 -3.16
CA PRO A 179 -5.74 3.15 -3.56
C PRO A 179 -4.73 2.61 -2.53
N MET A 180 -3.53 2.27 -3.00
CA MET A 180 -2.42 1.88 -2.11
C MET A 180 -2.13 3.03 -1.13
N PRO A 181 -2.27 2.82 0.19
CA PRO A 181 -2.05 3.88 1.16
C PRO A 181 -0.55 4.13 1.36
N PRO A 182 -0.13 5.35 1.75
CA PRO A 182 1.28 5.69 1.90
C PRO A 182 2.07 4.77 2.84
N ILE A 183 1.43 4.20 3.85
CA ILE A 183 2.07 3.24 4.77
C ILE A 183 2.49 1.94 4.06
N LEU A 184 1.69 1.48 3.09
CA LEU A 184 2.01 0.30 2.29
C LEU A 184 2.97 0.67 1.15
N THR A 185 2.81 1.84 0.52
CA THR A 185 3.72 2.31 -0.53
C THR A 185 5.17 2.40 -0.04
N ARG A 186 5.41 2.89 1.18
CA ARG A 186 6.77 2.91 1.78
C ARG A 186 7.38 1.52 1.91
N LEU A 187 6.56 0.51 2.22
CA LEU A 187 7.03 -0.89 2.29
C LEU A 187 7.40 -1.39 0.89
N CYS A 188 6.61 -1.09 -0.14
CA CYS A 188 6.93 -1.44 -1.52
C CYS A 188 8.26 -0.81 -1.98
N GLU A 189 8.49 0.46 -1.64
CA GLU A 189 9.75 1.17 -1.93
C GLU A 189 10.93 0.51 -1.21
N ARG A 190 10.78 0.20 0.08
CA ARG A 190 11.79 -0.53 0.88
C ARG A 190 12.13 -1.89 0.28
N MET A 191 11.13 -2.69 -0.10
CA MET A 191 11.33 -4.00 -0.72
C MET A 191 12.24 -3.89 -1.95
N ARG A 192 11.95 -2.92 -2.82
CA ARG A 192 12.72 -2.65 -4.04
C ARG A 192 14.15 -2.19 -3.74
N GLU A 193 14.29 -1.17 -2.91
CA GLU A 193 15.56 -0.47 -2.70
C GLU A 193 16.55 -1.29 -1.89
N ARG A 194 16.03 -2.08 -0.93
CA ARG A 194 16.86 -2.87 -0.02
C ARG A 194 17.03 -4.30 -0.51
N GLY A 195 16.01 -4.86 -1.16
CA GLY A 195 16.04 -6.26 -1.56
C GLY A 195 16.99 -6.57 -2.71
N GLY A 196 17.38 -5.56 -3.52
CA GLY A 196 18.26 -5.75 -4.66
C GLY A 196 17.80 -6.91 -5.55
N GLY A 197 18.71 -7.55 -6.29
CA GLY A 197 18.52 -8.85 -6.96
C GLY A 197 17.07 -9.23 -7.28
N VAL A 198 16.47 -10.09 -6.45
CA VAL A 198 15.12 -10.66 -6.59
C VAL A 198 13.99 -9.62 -6.53
N LEU A 199 14.15 -8.54 -5.77
CA LEU A 199 13.13 -7.52 -5.53
C LEU A 199 13.38 -6.19 -6.26
N GLY A 200 14.54 -5.99 -6.88
CA GLY A 200 14.95 -4.69 -7.45
C GLY A 200 14.03 -4.19 -8.56
N THR A 201 13.40 -5.10 -9.30
CA THR A 201 12.40 -4.78 -10.33
C THR A 201 10.96 -4.94 -9.86
N PHE A 202 10.73 -5.43 -8.64
CA PHE A 202 9.38 -5.65 -8.12
C PHE A 202 8.65 -4.32 -7.92
N ARG A 203 7.48 -4.18 -8.56
CA ARG A 203 6.61 -2.99 -8.48
C ARG A 203 5.18 -3.41 -8.13
N PRO A 204 4.92 -3.79 -6.86
CA PRO A 204 3.59 -4.23 -6.49
C PRO A 204 2.57 -3.09 -6.59
N ASP A 205 1.49 -3.37 -7.31
CA ASP A 205 0.35 -2.48 -7.53
C ASP A 205 -0.94 -3.03 -6.93
N GLU A 206 -0.88 -4.20 -6.27
CA GLU A 206 -1.93 -4.82 -5.47
C GLU A 206 -1.38 -5.25 -4.10
N ALA A 207 -2.20 -5.09 -3.07
CA ALA A 207 -1.95 -5.62 -1.73
C ALA A 207 -3.23 -6.16 -1.10
N ASN A 208 -3.20 -7.41 -0.63
CA ASN A 208 -4.28 -8.05 0.11
C ASN A 208 -3.81 -8.41 1.52
N ALA A 209 -4.42 -7.80 2.52
CA ALA A 209 -4.28 -8.19 3.92
C ALA A 209 -5.32 -9.25 4.29
N ILE A 210 -4.88 -10.28 4.99
CA ILE A 210 -5.73 -11.35 5.53
C ILE A 210 -5.54 -11.41 7.05
N ASP A 211 -6.63 -11.28 7.82
CA ASP A 211 -6.68 -11.45 9.27
C ASP A 211 -7.25 -12.84 9.61
N TYR A 212 -6.38 -13.68 10.18
CA TYR A 212 -6.68 -15.01 10.66
C TYR A 212 -6.91 -15.00 12.17
N ARG A 213 -7.98 -15.67 12.60
CA ARG A 213 -8.34 -15.89 14.00
C ARG A 213 -8.36 -17.38 14.29
N LYS A 214 -7.48 -17.82 15.18
CA LYS A 214 -7.31 -19.23 15.48
C LYS A 214 -8.58 -19.82 16.07
N SER A 215 -9.22 -19.11 17.01
CA SER A 215 -10.47 -19.54 17.64
C SER A 215 -11.66 -19.67 16.68
N LEU A 216 -11.60 -18.99 15.51
CA LEU A 216 -12.63 -19.05 14.47
C LEU A 216 -12.35 -20.13 13.42
N GLY A 217 -11.31 -20.95 13.60
CA GLY A 217 -10.95 -21.99 12.63
C GLY A 217 -10.38 -21.44 11.32
N HIS A 218 -9.89 -20.19 11.31
CA HIS A 218 -9.39 -19.57 10.07
C HIS A 218 -8.18 -20.34 9.52
N SER A 219 -8.10 -20.40 8.20
CA SER A 219 -7.05 -21.11 7.46
C SER A 219 -6.93 -20.57 6.04
N LEU A 220 -5.84 -20.94 5.37
CA LEU A 220 -5.61 -20.73 3.95
C LEU A 220 -5.43 -22.09 3.27
N THR A 221 -6.41 -22.49 2.46
CA THR A 221 -6.39 -23.74 1.71
C THR A 221 -5.21 -23.75 0.73
N PRO A 222 -4.49 -24.88 0.56
CA PRO A 222 -3.37 -24.97 -0.39
C PRO A 222 -3.76 -24.57 -1.81
N HIS A 223 -3.11 -23.53 -2.34
CA HIS A 223 -3.41 -22.99 -3.67
C HIS A 223 -2.17 -22.37 -4.34
N PHE A 224 -2.33 -22.00 -5.61
CA PHE A 224 -1.41 -21.11 -6.32
C PHE A 224 -2.05 -19.72 -6.39
N ASP A 225 -1.25 -18.68 -6.23
CA ASP A 225 -1.64 -17.35 -6.70
C ASP A 225 -1.81 -17.36 -8.22
N ASP A 226 -2.56 -16.40 -8.76
CA ASP A 226 -2.93 -16.46 -10.16
C ASP A 226 -1.71 -16.33 -11.07
N ARG A 227 -1.45 -17.38 -11.83
CA ARG A 227 -0.24 -17.48 -12.64
C ARG A 227 -0.26 -16.57 -13.86
N GLN A 228 -1.43 -16.07 -14.26
CA GLN A 228 -1.57 -15.22 -15.43
C GLN A 228 -1.77 -13.76 -15.04
N LEU A 229 -2.54 -13.49 -13.98
CA LEU A 229 -2.88 -12.14 -13.56
C LEU A 229 -1.87 -11.54 -12.59
N ASN A 230 -1.10 -12.37 -11.86
CA ASN A 230 -0.03 -11.88 -10.99
C ASN A 230 1.34 -12.10 -11.65
N GLY A 231 2.26 -11.18 -11.36
CA GLY A 231 3.67 -11.18 -11.81
C GLY A 231 4.52 -12.21 -11.07
N ASP A 232 5.80 -12.32 -11.47
CA ASP A 232 6.70 -13.42 -11.08
C ASP A 232 7.20 -13.40 -9.63
N VAL A 233 6.96 -12.31 -8.91
CA VAL A 233 7.36 -12.13 -7.52
C VAL A 233 6.12 -11.88 -6.68
N LEU A 234 6.02 -12.60 -5.57
CA LEU A 234 5.02 -12.37 -4.52
C LEU A 234 5.76 -12.07 -3.23
N CYS A 235 5.35 -11.04 -2.51
CA CYS A 235 5.89 -10.72 -1.19
C CYS A 235 4.78 -10.81 -0.14
N ASN A 236 5.01 -11.49 0.98
CA ASN A 236 4.04 -11.64 2.05
C ASN A 236 4.64 -11.14 3.37
N LEU A 237 4.12 -10.01 3.87
CA LEU A 237 4.52 -9.42 5.14
C LEU A 237 3.74 -10.06 6.30
N CYS A 238 4.44 -10.56 7.29
CA CYS A 238 3.90 -11.32 8.41
C CYS A 238 3.76 -10.41 9.64
N LEU A 239 2.60 -10.36 10.29
CA LEU A 239 2.33 -9.45 11.41
C LEU A 239 1.62 -10.17 12.57
N VAL A 240 1.72 -9.59 13.77
CA VAL A 240 1.02 -9.96 15.02
C VAL A 240 1.53 -11.25 15.67
N SER A 241 1.60 -12.36 14.94
CA SER A 241 2.09 -13.63 15.46
C SER A 241 2.80 -14.45 14.40
N ASP A 242 3.59 -15.43 14.85
CA ASP A 242 4.31 -16.35 13.99
C ASP A 242 3.34 -17.36 13.35
N CYS A 243 3.74 -17.97 12.23
CA CYS A 243 3.00 -19.08 11.62
C CYS A 243 3.95 -19.98 10.84
N ALA A 244 3.53 -21.22 10.60
CA ALA A 244 4.13 -22.05 9.55
C ALA A 244 3.27 -22.00 8.29
N MET A 245 3.89 -21.75 7.13
CA MET A 245 3.24 -21.91 5.83
C MET A 245 3.69 -23.22 5.19
N THR A 246 2.73 -24.06 4.82
CA THR A 246 2.99 -25.35 4.19
C THR A 246 3.02 -25.20 2.67
N TYR A 247 4.12 -25.63 2.07
CA TYR A 247 4.31 -25.77 0.64
C TYR A 247 4.06 -27.21 0.25
N THR A 248 3.16 -27.44 -0.70
CA THR A 248 2.81 -28.79 -1.19
C THR A 248 3.11 -28.88 -2.68
N TYR A 249 3.92 -29.86 -3.05
CA TYR A 249 4.19 -30.22 -4.43
C TYR A 249 3.33 -31.42 -4.80
N GLY A 250 2.71 -31.38 -5.97
CA GLY A 250 1.81 -32.44 -6.40
C GLY A 250 1.90 -32.69 -7.89
N LYS A 251 2.90 -33.49 -8.30
CA LYS A 251 2.82 -34.30 -9.52
C LYS A 251 2.39 -35.72 -9.14
N LYS A 252 1.73 -36.45 -10.06
CA LYS A 252 1.31 -37.84 -9.81
C LYS A 252 2.52 -38.67 -9.37
N GLY A 253 2.47 -39.26 -8.16
CA GLY A 253 3.51 -40.13 -7.61
C GLY A 253 4.56 -39.44 -6.72
N GLU A 254 4.55 -38.11 -6.58
CA GLU A 254 5.61 -37.34 -5.89
C GLU A 254 5.01 -36.29 -4.92
N ALA A 255 4.03 -36.68 -4.11
CA ALA A 255 3.46 -35.78 -3.12
C ALA A 255 4.48 -35.49 -2.01
N ARG A 256 4.94 -34.24 -1.90
CA ARG A 256 5.86 -33.78 -0.85
C ARG A 256 5.33 -32.48 -0.25
N SER A 257 5.61 -32.28 1.03
CA SER A 257 5.25 -31.07 1.77
C SER A 257 6.44 -30.55 2.56
N VAL A 258 6.62 -29.23 2.57
CA VAL A 258 7.66 -28.54 3.33
C VAL A 258 7.02 -27.40 4.10
N ASP A 259 7.20 -27.36 5.41
CA ASP A 259 6.75 -26.26 6.26
C ASP A 259 7.85 -25.20 6.38
N VAL A 260 7.47 -23.94 6.18
CA VAL A 260 8.36 -22.79 6.38
C VAL A 260 7.84 -21.94 7.52
N GLU A 261 8.68 -21.72 8.52
CA GLU A 261 8.39 -20.81 9.62
C GLU A 261 8.47 -19.35 9.14
N LEU A 262 7.42 -18.60 9.47
CA LEU A 262 7.21 -17.19 9.14
C LEU A 262 6.97 -16.40 10.42
N PRO A 263 8.05 -15.97 11.09
CA PRO A 263 7.95 -15.13 12.28
C PRO A 263 7.23 -13.81 11.98
N ARG A 264 6.58 -13.21 12.98
CA ARG A 264 6.04 -11.86 12.85
C ARG A 264 7.15 -10.87 12.50
N ARG A 265 6.77 -9.80 11.80
CA ARG A 265 7.65 -8.79 11.19
C ARG A 265 8.56 -9.30 10.07
N SER A 266 8.49 -10.58 9.67
CA SER A 266 9.25 -11.06 8.53
C SER A 266 8.56 -10.74 7.20
N LEU A 267 9.35 -10.55 6.15
CA LEU A 267 8.88 -10.55 4.77
C LEU A 267 9.25 -11.87 4.11
N GLN A 268 8.26 -12.63 3.66
CA GLN A 268 8.46 -13.79 2.80
C GLN A 268 8.45 -13.34 1.34
N VAL A 269 9.36 -13.90 0.53
CA VAL A 269 9.40 -13.69 -0.92
C VAL A 269 9.24 -15.03 -1.63
N GLN A 270 8.44 -15.05 -2.68
CA GLN A 270 8.20 -16.23 -3.50
C GLN A 270 8.38 -15.87 -4.98
N THR A 271 9.31 -16.53 -5.65
CA THR A 271 9.55 -16.40 -7.09
C THR A 271 10.00 -17.72 -7.71
N GLY A 272 10.05 -17.82 -9.04
CA GLY A 272 10.54 -19.02 -9.71
C GLY A 272 9.76 -20.29 -9.32
N SER A 273 10.47 -21.40 -9.08
CA SER A 273 9.85 -22.72 -8.88
C SER A 273 8.86 -22.74 -7.71
N VAL A 274 9.18 -22.14 -6.56
CA VAL A 274 8.25 -22.14 -5.42
C VAL A 274 6.90 -21.49 -5.76
N ARG A 275 6.91 -20.44 -6.58
CA ARG A 275 5.68 -19.74 -7.00
C ARG A 275 4.83 -20.57 -7.97
N TYR A 276 5.48 -21.30 -8.87
CA TYR A 276 4.82 -21.93 -10.02
C TYR A 276 4.54 -23.42 -9.84
N ASP A 277 5.32 -24.11 -9.01
CA ASP A 277 5.26 -25.56 -8.90
C ASP A 277 4.72 -26.04 -7.54
N TRP A 278 4.73 -25.17 -6.52
CA TRP A 278 4.26 -25.47 -5.18
C TRP A 278 3.00 -24.70 -4.83
N LYS A 279 2.00 -25.41 -4.31
CA LYS A 279 0.86 -24.76 -3.66
C LYS A 279 1.29 -24.34 -2.27
N HIS A 280 0.89 -23.16 -1.82
CA HIS A 280 1.11 -22.71 -0.46
C HIS A 280 -0.22 -22.63 0.30
N GLY A 281 -0.17 -22.89 1.61
CA GLY A 281 -1.33 -22.83 2.49
C GLY A 281 -0.93 -22.67 3.95
N ILE A 282 -1.89 -22.32 4.79
CA ILE A 282 -1.71 -22.16 6.24
C ILE A 282 -2.87 -22.92 6.90
N SER A 283 -2.56 -24.04 7.56
CA SER A 283 -3.56 -24.73 8.37
C SER A 283 -3.85 -23.91 9.64
N ASN A 284 -5.04 -24.07 10.23
CA ASN A 284 -5.39 -23.40 11.49
C ASN A 284 -4.41 -23.77 12.63
N GLN A 285 -3.90 -25.01 12.63
CA GLN A 285 -2.92 -25.49 13.62
C GLN A 285 -1.57 -24.77 13.49
N ASN A 286 -1.21 -24.34 12.28
CA ASN A 286 0.03 -23.63 12.02
C ASN A 286 0.01 -22.15 12.42
N LEU A 287 -1.14 -21.61 12.85
CA LEU A 287 -1.21 -20.29 13.49
C LEU A 287 -0.63 -20.40 14.91
N ARG A 288 0.48 -19.70 15.20
CA ARG A 288 1.14 -19.79 16.52
C ARG A 288 0.50 -18.88 17.57
N GLY A 289 -0.21 -17.83 17.16
CA GLY A 289 -1.00 -16.96 18.04
C GLY A 289 -2.50 -16.99 17.72
N GLU A 290 -3.28 -16.33 18.58
CA GLU A 290 -4.74 -16.19 18.36
C GLU A 290 -5.04 -15.38 17.10
N ARG A 291 -4.26 -14.33 16.84
CA ARG A 291 -4.41 -13.47 15.68
C ARG A 291 -3.14 -13.46 14.85
N ARG A 292 -3.28 -13.61 13.54
CA ARG A 292 -2.21 -13.46 12.55
C ARG A 292 -2.71 -12.56 11.43
N ILE A 293 -1.89 -11.61 11.00
CA ILE A 293 -2.17 -10.86 9.77
C ILE A 293 -1.06 -11.12 8.77
N SER A 294 -1.45 -11.36 7.52
CA SER A 294 -0.54 -11.50 6.37
C SER A 294 -0.92 -10.45 5.34
N ILE A 295 0.04 -9.66 4.84
CA ILE A 295 -0.19 -8.73 3.72
C ILE A 295 0.59 -9.22 2.51
N THR A 296 -0.12 -9.73 1.50
CA THR A 296 0.48 -10.17 0.25
C THR A 296 0.48 -9.03 -0.76
N PHE A 297 1.65 -8.67 -1.24
CA PHE A 297 1.90 -7.69 -2.28
C PHE A 297 2.19 -8.40 -3.61
N ARG A 298 1.58 -7.90 -4.69
CA ARG A 298 1.73 -8.46 -6.03
C ARG A 298 1.79 -7.35 -7.07
N GLU A 299 2.47 -7.66 -8.16
CA GLU A 299 2.40 -6.88 -9.39
C GLU A 299 1.38 -7.54 -10.32
N CYS A 300 0.44 -6.77 -10.84
CA CYS A 300 -0.60 -7.27 -11.74
C CYS A 300 -0.09 -7.25 -13.18
N ARG A 301 -0.28 -8.36 -13.90
CA ARG A 301 0.04 -8.45 -15.33
C ARG A 301 -1.07 -7.79 -16.14
N GLN A 302 -0.94 -6.49 -16.39
CA GLN A 302 -1.90 -5.76 -17.21
C GLN A 302 -1.90 -6.32 -18.64
N ASP A 303 -3.08 -6.61 -19.20
CA ASP A 303 -3.23 -7.09 -20.56
C ASP A 303 -2.71 -6.03 -21.55
N GLY A 304 -1.47 -6.21 -21.99
CA GLY A 304 -0.75 -5.27 -22.86
C GLY A 304 0.68 -5.69 -23.20
N THR A 305 1.32 -6.55 -22.40
CA THR A 305 2.66 -7.10 -22.71
C THR A 305 2.58 -8.61 -22.97
N LYS A 306 1.87 -9.01 -24.03
CA LYS A 306 1.88 -10.40 -24.52
C LYS A 306 3.20 -10.79 -25.22
N GLU A 307 4.15 -9.86 -25.41
CA GLU A 307 5.38 -10.13 -26.18
C GLU A 307 6.57 -10.65 -25.36
N GLU A 308 6.67 -10.44 -24.04
CA GLU A 308 7.86 -10.89 -23.28
C GLU A 308 7.72 -12.30 -22.66
N GLY A 309 6.50 -12.84 -22.57
CA GLY A 309 6.22 -14.14 -21.94
C GLY A 309 6.80 -15.35 -22.70
N GLU A 310 7.04 -15.23 -24.00
CA GLU A 310 7.64 -16.31 -24.81
C GLU A 310 9.17 -16.31 -24.81
N LEU A 311 9.81 -15.19 -24.44
CA LEU A 311 11.27 -15.11 -24.35
C LEU A 311 11.78 -15.59 -22.98
N GLY A 312 10.99 -15.38 -21.91
CA GLY A 312 11.30 -15.89 -20.56
C GLY A 312 11.26 -17.42 -20.45
N ARG A 313 10.42 -18.11 -21.24
CA ARG A 313 10.37 -19.57 -21.28
C ARG A 313 11.57 -20.22 -21.99
N ARG A 314 12.27 -19.48 -22.86
CA ARG A 314 13.39 -19.99 -23.66
C ARG A 314 14.79 -19.77 -23.05
N ARG A 315 14.92 -18.96 -21.98
CA ARG A 315 16.23 -18.66 -21.37
C ARG A 315 16.69 -19.61 -20.25
N TRP A 316 15.89 -20.61 -19.87
CA TRP A 316 16.25 -21.54 -18.78
C TRP A 316 16.63 -22.96 -19.22
N PHE A 317 16.72 -23.23 -20.53
CA PHE A 317 17.01 -24.57 -21.06
C PHE A 317 18.37 -24.74 -21.77
N VAL A 318 19.28 -23.76 -21.69
CA VAL A 318 20.63 -23.92 -22.25
C VAL A 318 21.68 -23.44 -21.24
N ALA A 319 22.07 -24.34 -20.33
CA ALA A 319 23.38 -24.37 -19.68
C ALA A 319 23.51 -25.66 -18.84
N ALA A 320 23.42 -26.81 -19.49
CA ALA A 320 23.81 -28.10 -18.90
C ALA A 320 24.15 -29.07 -20.04
N ASP A 321 25.16 -28.72 -20.83
CA ASP A 321 25.98 -29.70 -21.55
C ASP A 321 27.21 -28.97 -22.10
N GLY A 322 28.34 -29.19 -21.43
CA GLY A 322 29.58 -28.51 -21.75
C GLY A 322 30.69 -28.95 -20.82
N GLY A 323 31.09 -30.22 -20.90
CA GLY A 323 32.36 -30.65 -20.33
C GLY A 323 32.50 -32.16 -20.17
N GLN A 324 33.03 -32.83 -21.19
CA GLN A 324 34.28 -33.61 -21.10
C GLN A 324 34.60 -34.36 -22.41
N SER A 325 35.90 -34.67 -22.57
CA SER A 325 36.58 -35.49 -23.61
C SER A 325 37.04 -34.77 -24.88
N HIS A 326 38.24 -34.95 -25.41
CA HIS A 326 39.44 -35.68 -24.99
C HIS A 326 40.61 -35.08 -25.80
N GLU A 327 41.78 -34.90 -25.19
CA GLU A 327 43.02 -34.74 -25.95
C GLU A 327 43.32 -36.05 -26.69
N SER A 328 43.61 -35.94 -27.98
CA SER A 328 44.35 -36.94 -28.75
C SER A 328 45.29 -36.20 -29.69
N GLY A 329 46.58 -36.32 -29.45
CA GLY A 329 47.60 -35.90 -30.41
C GLY A 329 47.59 -36.81 -31.64
N ALA A 330 48.03 -36.25 -32.78
CA ALA A 330 48.99 -36.86 -33.70
C ALA A 330 49.15 -35.97 -34.95
N MET A 331 50.43 -35.75 -35.29
CA MET A 331 51.04 -35.19 -36.50
C MET A 331 51.13 -33.67 -36.64
#